data_AF-A0A3A0ES22-F1
#
_entry.id   AF-A0A3A0ES22-F1
#
_cell.length_a   1.000
_cell.length_b   1.000
_cell.length_c   1.000
_cell.angle_alpha   90.00
_cell.angle_beta   90.00
_cell.angle_gamma   90.00
#
_symmetry.space_group_name_H-M   'P 1'
#
loop_
_entity.id
_entity.type
_entity.pdbx_description
1 polymer ?
#
loop_
_entity_poly.entity_id
_entity_poly.type
_entity_poly.pdbx_seq_one_letter_code
_entity_poly.pdbx_strand_id
1 'polypeptide(L)'
;MTKKAATKQLTAADIRRLAGDIADHRVLAILDTGGAIEDLEEALAWDSGNSDLGRRLTHNLSGNAARIFEILFEDQRLEEERRS
;
A
#
# COMPACT_ATOMS: atom_id res chain seq x y z
N MET A 1 2.51 -31.11 -0.66
CA MET A 1 2.41 -30.01 0.30
C MET A 1 3.42 -28.94 -0.11
N THR A 2 2.99 -27.90 -0.82
CA THR A 2 3.86 -26.82 -1.27
C THR A 2 4.21 -25.92 -0.09
N LYS A 3 5.51 -25.74 0.14
CA LYS A 3 6.08 -24.79 1.11
C LYS A 3 5.51 -23.41 0.79
N LYS A 4 4.64 -22.87 1.64
CA LYS A 4 4.23 -21.45 1.57
C LYS A 4 5.53 -20.66 1.80
N ALA A 5 6.03 -19.99 0.76
CA ALA A 5 7.21 -19.13 0.87
C ALA A 5 6.98 -18.20 2.06
N ALA A 6 7.98 -18.04 2.93
CA ALA A 6 7.89 -17.16 4.08
C ALA A 6 7.76 -15.73 3.55
N THR A 7 6.53 -15.28 3.31
CA THR A 7 6.19 -13.88 3.02
C THR A 7 6.73 -13.07 4.18
N LYS A 8 7.77 -12.27 3.91
CA LYS A 8 8.40 -11.43 4.93
C LYS A 8 7.31 -10.53 5.47
N GLN A 9 6.96 -10.72 6.74
CA GLN A 9 5.90 -9.96 7.38
C GLN A 9 6.27 -8.47 7.34
N LEU A 10 5.33 -7.64 6.92
CA LEU A 10 5.55 -6.21 6.77
C LEU A 10 5.88 -5.60 8.15
N THR A 11 6.95 -4.80 8.23
CA THR A 11 7.36 -4.14 9.47
C THR A 11 7.20 -2.62 9.37
N ALA A 12 7.12 -1.96 10.52
CA ALA A 12 7.07 -0.50 10.61
C ALA A 12 8.28 0.19 9.94
N ALA A 13 9.45 -0.48 9.94
CA ALA A 13 10.64 0.00 9.27
C ALA A 13 10.55 -0.17 7.75
N ASP A 14 10.02 -1.30 7.27
CA ASP A 14 9.78 -1.53 5.83
C ASP A 14 8.78 -0.50 5.27
N ILE A 15 7.72 -0.19 6.03
CA ILE A 15 6.71 0.81 5.67
C ILE A 15 7.36 2.19 5.50
N ARG A 16 8.06 2.68 6.52
CA ARG A 16 8.71 4.01 6.44
C ARG A 16 9.80 4.08 5.38
N ARG A 17 10.49 2.96 5.12
CA ARG A 17 11.50 2.89 4.05
C ARG A 17 10.89 3.05 2.66
N LEU A 18 9.68 2.52 2.44
CA LEU A 18 9.02 2.51 1.12
C LEU A 18 8.07 3.70 0.92
N ALA A 19 7.22 3.99 1.91
CA ALA A 19 6.22 5.05 1.85
C ALA A 19 6.74 6.43 2.32
N GLY A 20 7.96 6.48 2.87
CA GLY A 20 8.54 7.69 3.42
C GLY A 20 8.05 8.02 4.84
N ASP A 21 8.17 9.28 5.24
CA ASP A 21 7.75 9.74 6.56
C ASP A 21 6.22 9.88 6.61
N ILE A 22 5.56 8.82 7.07
CA ILE A 22 4.11 8.78 7.27
C ILE A 22 3.79 8.70 8.76
N ALA A 23 2.63 9.23 9.14
CA ALA A 23 2.20 9.28 10.54
C ALA A 23 2.05 7.87 11.15
N ASP A 24 2.39 7.75 12.45
CA ASP A 24 2.38 6.47 13.17
C ASP A 24 1.03 5.75 13.12
N HIS A 25 -0.09 6.48 13.14
CA HIS A 25 -1.42 5.88 13.05
C HIS A 25 -1.65 5.16 11.71
N ARG A 26 -1.06 5.66 10.61
CA ARG A 26 -1.09 4.98 9.30
C ARG A 26 -0.21 3.75 9.28
N VAL A 27 0.98 3.83 9.88
CA VAL A 27 1.87 2.68 10.01
C VAL A 27 1.15 1.55 10.76
N LEU A 28 0.45 1.88 11.85
CA LEU A 28 -0.34 0.91 12.60
C LEU A 28 -1.50 0.34 11.77
N ALA A 29 -2.24 1.17 11.05
CA ALA A 29 -3.33 0.70 10.19
C ALA A 29 -2.83 -0.19 9.05
N ILE A 30 -1.67 0.12 8.45
CA ILE A 30 -1.04 -0.70 7.41
C ILE A 30 -0.62 -2.06 7.99
N LEU A 31 -0.03 -2.08 9.19
CA LEU A 31 0.34 -3.33 9.86
C LEU A 31 -0.89 -4.19 10.20
N ASP A 32 -2.00 -3.56 10.60
CA ASP A 32 -3.26 -4.25 10.93
C ASP A 32 -3.91 -4.92 9.71
N THR A 33 -3.61 -4.47 8.50
CA THR A 33 -4.07 -5.16 7.27
C THR A 33 -3.53 -6.59 7.15
N GLY A 34 -2.44 -6.92 7.84
CA GLY A 34 -1.76 -8.21 7.71
C GLY A 34 -1.12 -8.43 6.34
N GLY A 35 -0.92 -7.36 5.56
CA GLY A 35 -0.25 -7.40 4.26
C GLY A 35 1.23 -7.77 4.36
N ALA A 36 1.76 -8.26 3.24
CA ALA A 36 3.18 -8.48 3.04
C ALA A 36 3.83 -7.27 2.37
N ILE A 37 5.15 -7.32 2.18
CA ILE A 37 5.89 -6.23 1.53
C ILE A 37 5.44 -6.01 0.08
N GLU A 38 5.05 -7.09 -0.60
CA GLU A 38 4.55 -7.05 -1.97
C GLU A 38 3.24 -6.27 -2.08
N ASP A 39 2.34 -6.39 -1.09
CA ASP A 39 1.09 -5.63 -1.05
C ASP A 39 1.34 -4.12 -0.93
N LEU A 40 2.37 -3.72 -0.16
CA LEU A 40 2.77 -2.31 -0.01
C LEU A 40 3.42 -1.77 -1.28
N GLU A 41 4.28 -2.55 -1.94
CA GLU A 41 4.88 -2.17 -3.21
C GLU A 41 3.82 -2.02 -4.31
N GLU A 42 2.83 -2.90 -4.34
CA GLU A 42 1.68 -2.84 -5.24
C GLU A 42 0.86 -1.56 -5.02
N ALA A 43 0.54 -1.25 -3.76
CA ALA A 43 -0.19 -0.03 -3.38
C ALA A 43 0.55 1.24 -3.83
N LEU A 44 1.86 1.32 -3.58
CA LEU A 44 2.68 2.48 -3.98
C LEU A 44 2.84 2.59 -5.51
N ALA A 45 2.89 1.46 -6.21
CA ALA A 45 2.99 1.44 -7.66
C ALA A 45 1.72 1.94 -8.35
N TRP A 46 0.55 1.75 -7.73
CA TRP A 46 -0.72 2.23 -8.25
C TRP A 46 -0.79 3.76 -8.32
N ASP A 47 -0.37 4.45 -7.27
CA ASP A 47 -0.30 5.93 -7.22
C ASP A 47 0.62 6.51 -8.30
N SER A 48 1.73 5.82 -8.58
CA SER A 48 2.72 6.30 -9.54
C SER A 48 2.21 6.44 -10.98
N GLY A 49 1.07 5.79 -11.34
CA GLY A 49 0.30 5.93 -12.59
C GLY A 49 1.05 5.73 -13.93
N ASN A 50 2.37 5.66 -13.90
CA ASN A 50 3.27 5.83 -15.04
C ASN A 50 4.37 4.78 -15.05
N SER A 51 4.51 3.99 -13.97
CA SER A 51 5.37 2.81 -13.94
C SER A 51 4.74 1.64 -14.70
N ASP A 52 5.56 0.78 -15.31
CA ASP A 52 5.11 -0.46 -15.96
C ASP A 52 4.36 -1.41 -14.99
N LEU A 53 4.53 -1.22 -13.68
CA LEU A 53 3.80 -1.93 -12.65
C LEU A 53 2.39 -1.32 -12.47
N GLY A 54 2.27 0.00 -12.32
CA GLY A 54 0.97 0.70 -12.28
C GLY A 54 0.11 0.45 -13.52
N ARG A 55 0.71 0.43 -14.73
CA ARG A 55 0.01 0.09 -15.98
C ARG A 55 -0.46 -1.37 -16.08
N ARG A 56 0.21 -2.31 -15.40
CA ARG A 56 -0.24 -3.72 -15.31
C ARG A 56 -1.29 -3.93 -14.22
N LEU A 57 -1.23 -3.14 -13.15
CA LEU A 57 -2.19 -3.11 -12.04
C LEU A 57 -3.50 -2.37 -12.37
N THR A 58 -3.64 -1.81 -13.57
CA THR A 58 -4.91 -1.28 -14.11
C THR A 58 -6.08 -2.28 -14.00
N HIS A 59 -5.78 -3.57 -13.76
CA HIS A 59 -6.76 -4.58 -13.36
C HIS A 59 -6.86 -4.66 -11.83
N ASN A 60 -7.76 -3.85 -11.24
CA ASN A 60 -8.25 -3.88 -9.85
C ASN A 60 -7.20 -4.21 -8.78
N LEU A 61 -6.65 -3.14 -8.16
CA LEU A 61 -6.05 -3.24 -6.84
C LEU A 61 -7.06 -3.95 -5.92
N SER A 62 -6.68 -5.08 -5.34
CA SER A 62 -7.60 -5.91 -4.54
C SER A 62 -6.89 -6.52 -3.33
N GLY A 63 -7.65 -7.01 -2.36
CA GLY A 63 -7.08 -7.61 -1.15
C GLY A 63 -6.37 -6.59 -0.26
N ASN A 64 -5.20 -6.96 0.26
CA ASN A 64 -4.46 -6.14 1.22
C ASN A 64 -3.80 -4.92 0.56
N ALA A 65 -3.31 -5.05 -0.67
CA ALA A 65 -2.79 -3.93 -1.44
C ALA A 65 -3.81 -2.78 -1.57
N ALA A 66 -5.08 -3.10 -1.84
CA ALA A 66 -6.16 -2.10 -1.91
C ALA A 66 -6.37 -1.35 -0.59
N ARG A 67 -6.40 -2.08 0.53
CA ARG A 67 -6.57 -1.48 1.86
C ARG A 67 -5.39 -0.61 2.24
N ILE A 68 -4.17 -1.04 1.92
CA ILE A 68 -2.94 -0.26 2.18
C ILE A 68 -2.96 1.04 1.35
N PHE A 69 -3.38 0.96 0.09
CA PHE A 69 -3.56 2.14 -0.75
C PHE A 69 -4.56 3.13 -0.15
N GLU A 70 -5.74 2.66 0.27
CA GLU A 70 -6.73 3.51 0.92
C GLU A 70 -6.15 4.25 2.13
N ILE A 71 -5.40 3.55 2.99
CA ILE A 71 -4.77 4.15 4.18
C ILE A 71 -3.70 5.20 3.82
N LEU A 72 -2.89 4.94 2.80
CA LEU A 72 -1.81 5.85 2.40
C LEU A 72 -2.34 7.15 1.78
N PHE A 73 -3.41 7.04 1.00
CA PHE A 73 -3.94 8.12 0.17
C PHE A 73 -5.27 8.70 0.67
N GLU A 74 -5.72 8.32 1.87
CA GLU A 74 -6.97 8.79 2.48
C GLU A 74 -7.05 10.33 2.53
N ASP A 75 -5.97 11.01 2.96
CA ASP A 75 -5.94 12.47 3.03
C ASP A 75 -5.97 13.14 1.65
N GLN A 76 -5.31 12.54 0.63
CA GLN A 76 -5.30 13.12 -0.71
C GLN A 76 -6.71 13.07 -1.33
N ARG A 77 -7.42 11.96 -1.16
CA ARG A 77 -8.82 11.83 -1.61
C ARG A 77 -9.75 12.85 -0.93
N LEU A 78 -9.61 13.03 0.38
CA LEU A 78 -10.44 13.97 1.14
C LEU A 78 -10.17 15.43 0.72
N GLU A 79 -8.93 15.78 0.40
CA GLU A 79 -8.57 17.13 -0.04
C GLU A 79 -9.03 17.44 -1.48
N GLU A 80 -9.05 16.44 -2.36
CA GLU A 80 -9.62 16.59 -3.72
C GLU A 80 -11.14 16.77 -3.70
N GLU A 81 -11.85 16.02 -2.83
CA GLU A 81 -13.30 16.13 -2.66
C GLU A 81 -13.71 17.48 -2.06
N ARG A 82 -12.88 18.07 -1.18
CA ARG A 82 -13.09 19.44 -0.67
C ARG A 82 -12.87 20.53 -1.72
N ARG A 83 -12.16 20.23 -2.81
CA ARG A 83 -11.84 21.16 -3.90
C ARG A 83 -12.78 21.07 -5.10
N SER A 84 -13.66 20.07 -5.18
CA SER A 84 -14.69 19.92 -6.22
C SER A 84 -16.04 20.47 -5.79
#